data_AF-A0AB38TRF1-F1
#
_entry.id   AF-A0AB38TRF1-F1
#
_cell.length_a   1.000
_cell.length_b   1.000
_cell.length_c   1.000
_cell.angle_alpha   90.00
_cell.angle_beta   90.00
_cell.angle_gamma   90.00
#
_symmetry.space_group_name_H-M   'P 1'
#
loop_
_entity.id
_entity.type
_entity.pdbx_description
1 polymer ?
#
loop_
_entity_poly.entity_id
_entity_poly.type
_entity_poly.pdbx_seq_one_letter_code
_entity_poly.pdbx_strand_id
1 'polypeptide(L)'
;MKAKRAIEIDVIIYRSLVGLMILLSVSACSKRSMNLDVAIYNYWPRAIYDVAVDGQYAGGAFMAYEPGNVGGKIVCCVRVKPGPISIEYSLGGPEGATRLGERIRATAVLQELPGNSKILTMHVYPSGTAYAEVSRQYVDERPELGDKR
;
A
#
# COMPACT_ATOMS: atom_id res chain seq x y z
N MET A 1 -32.29 8.14 55.69
CA MET A 1 -30.97 8.38 55.05
C MET A 1 -30.45 7.25 54.16
N LYS A 2 -30.84 5.97 54.33
CA LYS A 2 -30.33 4.84 53.51
C LYS A 2 -30.74 4.87 52.02
N ALA A 3 -31.98 5.25 51.69
CA ALA A 3 -32.50 5.17 50.32
C ALA A 3 -31.87 6.17 49.33
N LYS A 4 -31.52 7.39 49.79
CA LYS A 4 -30.88 8.41 48.93
C LYS A 4 -29.48 7.99 48.45
N ARG A 5 -28.69 7.34 49.31
CA ARG A 5 -27.33 6.87 48.98
C ARG A 5 -27.34 5.75 47.93
N ALA A 6 -28.32 4.86 47.93
CA ALA A 6 -28.40 3.77 46.96
C ALA A 6 -28.68 4.28 45.54
N ILE A 7 -29.65 5.20 45.41
CA ILE A 7 -30.04 5.80 44.12
C ILE A 7 -28.87 6.62 43.52
N GLU A 8 -28.10 7.29 44.36
CA GLU A 8 -26.96 8.10 43.92
C GLU A 8 -25.79 7.23 43.41
N ILE A 9 -25.58 6.05 44.01
CA ILE A 9 -24.58 5.06 43.56
C ILE A 9 -25.00 4.42 42.23
N ASP A 10 -26.28 4.04 42.07
CA ASP A 10 -26.80 3.48 40.82
C ASP A 10 -26.66 4.47 39.64
N VAL A 11 -26.91 5.75 39.87
CA VAL A 11 -26.76 6.80 38.84
C VAL A 11 -25.29 7.00 38.45
N ILE A 12 -24.35 6.95 39.40
CA ILE A 12 -22.91 7.07 39.12
C ILE A 12 -22.40 5.86 38.35
N ILE A 13 -22.82 4.64 38.72
CA ILE A 13 -22.47 3.40 38.01
C ILE A 13 -23.03 3.42 36.58
N TYR A 14 -24.29 3.84 36.40
CA TYR A 14 -24.92 3.93 35.09
C TYR A 14 -24.23 4.96 34.19
N ARG A 15 -23.89 6.16 34.72
CA ARG A 15 -23.15 7.18 33.97
C ARG A 15 -21.74 6.72 33.58
N SER A 16 -21.09 5.93 34.43
CA SER A 16 -19.76 5.36 34.17
C SER A 16 -19.81 4.25 33.11
N LEU A 17 -20.82 3.37 33.15
CA LEU A 17 -21.05 2.32 32.15
C LEU A 17 -21.41 2.89 30.78
N VAL A 18 -22.25 3.93 30.72
CA VAL A 18 -22.59 4.62 29.47
C VAL A 18 -21.37 5.33 28.89
N GLY A 19 -20.55 6.01 29.71
CA GLY A 19 -19.30 6.62 29.28
C GLY A 19 -18.30 5.63 28.70
N LEU A 20 -18.17 4.45 29.32
CA LEU A 20 -17.28 3.38 28.86
C LEU A 20 -17.74 2.76 27.53
N MET A 21 -19.06 2.61 27.31
CA MET A 21 -19.63 2.13 26.04
C MET A 21 -19.44 3.12 24.88
N ILE A 22 -19.50 4.43 25.16
CA ILE A 22 -19.26 5.47 24.15
C ILE A 22 -17.78 5.47 23.71
N LEU A 23 -16.84 5.24 24.64
CA LEU A 23 -15.41 5.17 24.34
C LEU A 23 -15.04 3.94 23.49
N LEU A 24 -15.70 2.81 23.68
CA LEU A 24 -15.46 1.58 22.91
C LEU A 24 -15.92 1.68 21.44
N SER A 25 -16.81 2.62 21.13
CA SER A 25 -17.41 2.79 19.79
C SER A 25 -16.46 3.43 18.77
N VAL A 26 -15.34 4.04 19.21
CA VAL A 26 -14.42 4.80 18.33
C VAL A 26 -13.32 3.93 17.71
N SER A 27 -13.18 2.68 18.13
CA SER A 27 -12.02 1.83 17.76
C SER A 27 -12.15 1.04 16.45
N ALA A 28 -13.28 1.11 15.74
CA ALA A 28 -13.53 0.28 14.55
C ALA A 28 -13.44 1.08 13.24
N CYS A 29 -12.37 1.84 13.03
CA CYS A 29 -12.04 2.36 11.71
C CYS A 29 -11.46 1.21 10.85
N SER A 30 -12.35 0.36 10.31
CA SER A 30 -11.97 -0.70 9.39
C SER A 30 -11.42 -0.06 8.11
N LYS A 31 -10.11 -0.20 7.88
CA LYS A 31 -9.44 0.30 6.67
C LYS A 31 -10.00 -0.40 5.43
N ARG A 32 -10.76 0.34 4.61
CA ARG A 32 -11.38 -0.13 3.38
C ARG A 32 -10.31 -0.66 2.40
N SER A 33 -10.58 -1.82 1.79
CA SER A 33 -9.76 -2.33 0.68
C SER A 33 -10.33 -1.92 -0.68
N MET A 34 -9.49 -1.71 -1.69
CA MET A 34 -9.89 -1.41 -3.07
C MET A 34 -9.08 -2.26 -4.06
N ASN A 35 -9.66 -2.56 -5.21
CA ASN A 35 -8.94 -3.14 -6.34
C ASN A 35 -8.40 -2.00 -7.19
N LEU A 36 -7.07 -1.94 -7.35
CA LEU A 36 -6.40 -0.93 -8.15
C LEU A 36 -5.62 -1.59 -9.28
N ASP A 37 -5.50 -0.90 -10.40
CA ASP A 37 -4.50 -1.21 -11.41
C ASP A 37 -3.10 -1.02 -10.83
N VAL A 38 -2.08 -1.62 -11.44
CA VAL A 38 -0.71 -1.55 -10.92
C VAL A 38 0.23 -0.95 -11.96
N ALA A 39 0.89 0.14 -11.61
CA ALA A 39 2.03 0.68 -12.36
C ALA A 39 3.31 0.35 -11.60
N ILE A 40 4.31 -0.22 -12.28
CA ILE A 40 5.62 -0.51 -11.69
C ILE A 40 6.64 0.45 -12.28
N TYR A 41 7.23 1.27 -11.43
CA TYR A 41 8.40 2.09 -11.73
C TYR A 41 9.66 1.31 -11.33
N ASN A 42 10.26 0.65 -12.30
CA ASN A 42 11.43 -0.20 -12.08
C ASN A 42 12.73 0.60 -12.24
N TYR A 43 13.39 0.94 -11.13
CA TYR A 43 14.69 1.64 -11.14
C TYR A 43 15.90 0.70 -11.22
N TRP A 44 15.69 -0.60 -11.42
CA TRP A 44 16.79 -1.46 -11.86
C TRP A 44 17.23 -1.04 -13.26
N PRO A 45 18.55 -1.03 -13.55
CA PRO A 45 19.06 -0.77 -14.90
C PRO A 45 18.86 -1.97 -15.84
N ARG A 46 17.84 -2.80 -15.57
CA ARG A 46 17.51 -4.05 -16.27
C ARG A 46 16.08 -4.46 -15.95
N ALA A 47 15.55 -5.38 -16.74
CA ALA A 47 14.21 -5.90 -16.54
C ALA A 47 14.05 -6.64 -15.20
N ILE A 48 12.85 -6.58 -14.64
CA ILE A 48 12.38 -7.49 -13.59
C ILE A 48 11.20 -8.29 -14.13
N TYR A 49 11.09 -9.54 -13.67
CA TYR A 49 10.10 -10.50 -14.16
C TYR A 49 9.25 -11.06 -13.03
N ASP A 50 8.13 -11.70 -13.39
CA ASP A 50 7.22 -12.40 -12.48
C ASP A 50 6.81 -11.55 -11.26
N VAL A 51 6.46 -10.30 -11.52
CA VAL A 51 6.13 -9.35 -10.46
C VAL A 51 4.82 -9.77 -9.80
N ALA A 52 4.82 -9.86 -8.48
CA ALA A 52 3.64 -10.05 -7.67
C ALA A 52 3.55 -8.94 -6.61
N VAL A 53 2.35 -8.44 -6.36
CA VAL A 53 2.06 -7.46 -5.32
C VAL A 53 1.07 -8.07 -4.34
N ASP A 54 1.42 -8.11 -3.05
CA ASP A 54 0.67 -8.81 -2.00
C ASP A 54 0.32 -10.26 -2.37
N GLY A 55 1.29 -10.94 -3.00
CA GLY A 55 1.15 -12.34 -3.45
C GLY A 55 0.27 -12.53 -4.68
N GLN A 56 -0.38 -11.47 -5.18
CA GLN A 56 -1.13 -11.52 -6.43
C GLN A 56 -0.22 -11.23 -7.61
N TYR A 57 -0.24 -12.10 -8.62
CA TYR A 57 0.53 -11.87 -9.85
C TYR A 57 0.09 -10.56 -10.50
N ALA A 58 1.07 -9.69 -10.67
CA ALA A 58 0.91 -8.36 -11.22
C ALA A 58 1.34 -8.38 -12.68
N GLY A 59 2.47 -8.97 -13.07
CA GLY A 59 2.82 -9.05 -14.49
C GLY A 59 4.14 -9.71 -14.80
N GLY A 60 4.35 -9.97 -16.10
CA GLY A 60 5.44 -10.83 -16.56
C GLY A 60 6.78 -10.13 -16.69
N ALA A 61 6.83 -8.92 -17.22
CA ALA A 61 8.06 -8.20 -17.49
C ALA A 61 7.89 -6.69 -17.32
N PHE A 62 8.81 -6.06 -16.58
CA PHE A 62 8.91 -4.61 -16.43
C PHE A 62 10.34 -4.20 -16.75
N MET A 63 10.49 -3.41 -17.81
CA MET A 63 11.76 -2.87 -18.26
C MET A 63 12.26 -1.78 -17.29
N ALA A 64 13.48 -1.32 -17.51
CA ALA A 64 13.99 -0.18 -16.75
C ALA A 64 13.13 1.06 -17.00
N TYR A 65 12.96 1.88 -15.97
CA TYR A 65 12.35 3.19 -16.06
C TYR A 65 13.18 4.11 -16.98
N GLU A 66 12.49 4.85 -17.85
CA GLU A 66 13.04 5.94 -18.65
C GLU A 66 12.06 7.14 -18.59
N PRO A 67 12.51 8.40 -18.73
CA PRO A 67 11.58 9.52 -18.85
C PRO A 67 10.54 9.27 -19.95
N GLY A 68 9.24 9.36 -19.60
CA GLY A 68 8.13 9.02 -20.50
C GLY A 68 7.74 7.54 -20.55
N ASN A 69 8.47 6.65 -19.87
CA ASN A 69 8.17 5.22 -19.79
C ASN A 69 8.42 4.67 -18.39
N VAL A 70 7.33 4.28 -17.72
CA VAL A 70 7.37 3.75 -16.35
C VAL A 70 8.11 2.41 -16.22
N GLY A 71 8.44 1.73 -17.33
CA GLY A 71 9.04 0.40 -17.36
C GLY A 71 8.02 -0.71 -17.63
N GLY A 72 6.76 -0.49 -17.26
CA GLY A 72 5.60 -1.30 -17.66
C GLY A 72 4.35 -0.99 -16.83
N LYS A 73 3.16 -1.24 -17.39
CA LYS A 73 1.86 -1.01 -16.73
C LYS A 73 1.02 -2.28 -16.77
N ILE A 74 0.35 -2.59 -15.67
CA ILE A 74 -0.59 -3.69 -15.53
C ILE A 74 -1.97 -3.12 -15.29
N VAL A 75 -2.93 -3.56 -16.09
CA VAL A 75 -4.23 -2.91 -16.22
C VAL A 75 -5.30 -3.51 -15.29
N CYS A 76 -4.98 -4.43 -14.37
CA CYS A 76 -5.96 -4.97 -13.40
C CYS A 76 -5.27 -5.88 -12.38
N CYS A 77 -5.68 -6.08 -11.13
CA CYS A 77 -6.62 -5.40 -10.24
C CYS A 77 -6.19 -5.87 -8.83
N VAL A 78 -5.06 -5.38 -8.34
CA VAL A 78 -4.52 -5.87 -7.06
C VAL A 78 -5.36 -5.30 -5.92
N ARG A 79 -5.79 -6.19 -5.02
CA ARG A 79 -6.60 -5.81 -3.88
C ARG A 79 -5.70 -5.27 -2.76
N VAL A 80 -5.79 -3.97 -2.50
CA VAL A 80 -4.94 -3.28 -1.53
C VAL A 80 -5.73 -2.64 -0.41
N LYS A 81 -5.08 -2.40 0.72
CA LYS A 81 -5.57 -1.61 1.85
C LYS A 81 -4.42 -0.77 2.43
N PRO A 82 -4.68 0.35 3.13
CA PRO A 82 -3.62 1.08 3.80
C PRO A 82 -2.84 0.19 4.79
N GLY A 83 -1.52 0.25 4.75
CA GLY A 83 -0.62 -0.60 5.51
C GLY A 83 0.56 -1.13 4.67
N PRO A 84 1.28 -2.13 5.18
CA PRO A 84 2.36 -2.78 4.44
C PRO A 84 1.84 -3.43 3.16
N ILE A 85 2.57 -3.21 2.06
CA ILE A 85 2.37 -3.84 0.76
C ILE A 85 3.68 -4.49 0.36
N SER A 86 3.64 -5.77 0.03
CA SER A 86 4.79 -6.52 -0.47
C SER A 86 4.85 -6.49 -1.99
N ILE A 87 6.06 -6.39 -2.53
CA ILE A 87 6.34 -6.62 -3.95
C ILE A 87 7.43 -7.66 -4.09
N GLU A 88 7.21 -8.63 -4.95
CA GLU A 88 8.10 -9.76 -5.22
C GLU A 88 8.38 -9.83 -6.71
N TYR A 89 9.63 -10.07 -7.09
CA TYR A 89 10.05 -10.10 -8.50
C TYR A 89 11.35 -10.87 -8.69
N SER A 90 11.58 -11.37 -9.91
CA SER A 90 12.83 -12.01 -10.34
C SER A 90 13.71 -11.00 -11.06
N LEU A 91 15.01 -10.98 -10.78
CA LEU A 91 15.96 -10.13 -11.50
C LEU A 91 16.27 -10.69 -12.90
N GLY A 92 15.99 -9.89 -13.92
CA GLY A 92 16.34 -10.19 -15.30
C GLY A 92 17.76 -9.79 -15.68
N GLY A 93 18.08 -9.94 -16.97
CA GLY A 93 19.35 -9.54 -17.55
C GLY A 93 19.92 -10.57 -18.53
N PRO A 94 21.02 -10.24 -19.22
CA PRO A 94 21.74 -11.20 -20.05
C PRO A 94 22.36 -12.33 -19.23
N GLU A 95 22.77 -13.40 -19.89
CA GLU A 95 23.54 -14.48 -19.28
C GLU A 95 24.80 -13.93 -18.58
N GLY A 96 25.09 -14.42 -17.39
CA GLY A 96 26.21 -13.95 -16.56
C GLY A 96 25.96 -12.65 -15.79
N ALA A 97 24.78 -12.03 -15.93
CA ALA A 97 24.43 -10.86 -15.12
C ALA A 97 24.41 -11.21 -13.62
N THR A 98 24.99 -10.33 -12.80
CA THR A 98 25.02 -10.48 -11.34
C THR A 98 23.61 -10.69 -10.79
N ARG A 99 23.41 -11.76 -9.99
CA ARG A 99 22.11 -12.09 -9.37
C ARG A 99 20.99 -12.37 -10.37
N LEU A 100 21.31 -12.81 -11.59
CA LEU A 100 20.31 -13.23 -12.57
C LEU A 100 19.39 -14.31 -11.99
N GLY A 101 18.09 -14.14 -12.15
CA GLY A 101 17.06 -15.06 -11.66
C GLY A 101 16.79 -14.99 -10.16
N GLU A 102 17.53 -14.19 -9.40
CA GLU A 102 17.28 -14.03 -7.96
C GLU A 102 15.89 -13.45 -7.72
N ARG A 103 15.12 -14.07 -6.81
CA ARG A 103 13.84 -13.54 -6.35
C ARG A 103 14.07 -12.56 -5.20
N ILE A 104 13.65 -11.32 -5.39
CA ILE A 104 13.70 -10.27 -4.37
C ILE A 104 12.29 -10.02 -3.85
N ARG A 105 12.19 -9.78 -2.54
CA ARG A 105 11.01 -9.27 -1.87
C ARG A 105 11.31 -7.94 -1.22
N ALA A 106 10.50 -6.92 -1.53
CA ALA A 106 10.55 -5.61 -0.88
C ALA A 106 9.19 -5.31 -0.24
N THR A 107 9.18 -4.42 0.76
CA THR A 107 7.96 -3.97 1.43
C THR A 107 7.88 -2.44 1.38
N ALA A 108 6.75 -1.94 0.94
CA ALA A 108 6.37 -0.53 1.00
C ALA A 108 5.25 -0.35 2.03
N VAL A 109 4.95 0.90 2.40
CA VAL A 109 3.82 1.23 3.28
C VAL A 109 2.90 2.22 2.57
N LEU A 110 1.67 1.79 2.28
CA LEU A 110 0.64 2.67 1.76
C LEU A 110 -0.06 3.38 2.93
N GLN A 111 0.15 4.69 3.05
CA GLN A 111 -0.37 5.47 4.17
C GLN A 111 -1.89 5.65 4.10
N GLU A 112 -2.39 6.04 2.93
CA GLU A 112 -3.79 6.37 2.70
C GLU A 112 -4.30 5.74 1.40
N LEU A 113 -5.61 5.51 1.35
CA LEU A 113 -6.29 5.00 0.18
C LEU A 113 -7.57 5.81 -0.06
N PRO A 114 -7.47 6.97 -0.73
CA PRO A 114 -8.63 7.77 -1.09
C PRO A 114 -9.62 6.96 -1.94
N GLY A 115 -10.92 7.11 -1.70
CA GLY A 115 -11.96 6.28 -2.32
C GLY A 115 -12.10 6.41 -3.84
N ASN A 116 -11.43 7.38 -4.47
CA ASN A 116 -11.39 7.58 -5.92
C ASN A 116 -10.04 7.21 -6.56
N SER A 117 -9.17 6.55 -5.81
CA SER A 117 -7.94 5.96 -6.35
C SER A 117 -8.26 4.90 -7.38
N LYS A 118 -7.45 4.82 -8.44
CA LYS A 118 -7.58 3.83 -9.51
C LYS A 118 -6.32 3.00 -9.71
N ILE A 119 -5.16 3.57 -9.39
CA ILE A 119 -3.85 2.98 -9.67
C ILE A 119 -3.03 2.94 -8.38
N LEU A 120 -2.43 1.80 -8.10
CA LEU A 120 -1.31 1.61 -7.19
C LEU A 120 -0.02 1.74 -7.99
N THR A 121 0.81 2.70 -7.64
CA THR A 121 2.16 2.85 -8.21
C THR A 121 3.17 2.25 -7.23
N MET A 122 3.96 1.29 -7.70
CA MET A 122 5.07 0.70 -6.95
C MET A 122 6.39 1.14 -7.56
N HIS A 123 7.21 1.81 -6.76
CA HIS A 123 8.57 2.19 -7.10
C HIS A 123 9.54 1.15 -6.54
N VAL A 124 10.36 0.55 -7.39
CA VAL A 124 11.25 -0.56 -7.03
C VAL A 124 12.70 -0.18 -7.28
N TYR A 125 13.56 -0.31 -6.27
CA TYR A 125 14.95 0.17 -6.33
C TYR A 125 15.99 -0.97 -6.27
N PRO A 126 17.19 -0.76 -6.86
CA PRO A 126 18.32 -1.69 -6.76
C PRO A 126 18.74 -2.07 -5.33
N SER A 127 18.48 -1.18 -4.36
CA SER A 127 18.73 -1.39 -2.93
C SER A 127 17.82 -2.45 -2.29
N GLY A 128 16.83 -2.99 -3.00
CA GLY A 128 15.83 -3.90 -2.44
C GLY A 128 14.75 -3.19 -1.62
N THR A 129 14.63 -1.87 -1.78
CA THR A 129 13.57 -1.06 -1.17
C THR A 129 12.45 -0.79 -2.16
N ALA A 130 11.25 -0.52 -1.64
CA ALA A 130 10.09 -0.15 -2.44
C ALA A 130 9.31 1.01 -1.82
N TYR A 131 8.62 1.79 -2.65
CA TYR A 131 7.69 2.83 -2.23
C TYR A 131 6.36 2.66 -2.96
N ALA A 132 5.25 2.94 -2.28
CA ALA A 132 3.90 2.76 -2.79
C ALA A 132 3.12 4.07 -2.67
N GLU A 133 2.44 4.44 -3.75
CA GLU A 133 1.51 5.57 -3.76
C GLU A 133 0.29 5.23 -4.61
N VAL A 134 -0.77 6.03 -4.49
CA VAL A 134 -2.00 5.83 -5.23
C VAL A 134 -2.40 7.10 -5.97
N SER A 135 -2.96 6.92 -7.17
CA SER A 135 -3.38 8.02 -8.02
C SER A 135 -4.72 7.73 -8.70
N ARG A 136 -5.32 8.79 -9.26
CA ARG A 136 -6.56 8.70 -10.04
C ARG A 136 -6.30 8.35 -11.51
N GLN A 137 -5.08 8.57 -12.00
CA GLN A 137 -4.69 8.42 -13.40
C GLN A 137 -3.24 7.96 -13.50
N TYR A 138 -2.89 7.32 -14.61
CA TYR A 138 -1.51 6.94 -14.87
C TYR A 138 -0.72 8.23 -15.07
N VAL A 139 0.39 8.32 -14.36
CA VAL A 139 1.38 9.36 -14.56
C VAL A 139 2.56 8.67 -15.24
N ASP A 140 3.04 9.22 -16.35
CA ASP A 140 4.22 8.71 -17.06
C ASP A 140 5.51 9.31 -16.52
N GLU A 141 5.39 10.47 -15.86
CA GLU A 141 6.48 11.17 -15.20
C GLU A 141 6.30 11.13 -13.68
N ARG A 142 7.42 10.95 -12.98
CA ARG A 142 7.46 11.14 -11.53
C ARG A 142 7.57 12.65 -11.24
N PRO A 143 6.68 13.25 -10.45
CA PRO A 143 6.93 14.58 -9.92
C PRO A 143 8.23 14.56 -9.12
N GLU A 144 9.08 15.58 -9.26
CA GLU A 144 10.29 15.68 -8.45
C GLU A 144 9.93 15.56 -6.96
N LEU A 145 10.82 14.94 -6.19
CA LEU A 145 10.67 14.67 -4.76
C LEU A 145 10.72 16.02 -4.01
N GLY A 146 9.64 16.79 -4.10
CA GLY A 146 9.58 18.19 -3.70
C GLY A 146 8.29 18.91 -4.07
N ASP A 147 7.53 18.49 -5.09
CA ASP A 147 6.30 19.20 -5.48
C ASP A 147 5.09 18.72 -4.63
N LYS A 148 5.10 19.13 -3.35
CA LYS A 148 3.85 19.25 -2.59
C LYS A 148 3.29 20.64 -2.85
N ARG A 149 2.25 20.73 -3.67
CA ARG A 149 1.31 21.86 -3.64
C ARG A 149 0.00 21.42 -3.01
#